data_AF-D6RED9-F1
#
_entry.id   AF-D6RED9-F1
#
_cell.length_a   1.000
_cell.length_b   1.000
_cell.length_c   1.000
_cell.angle_alpha   90.00
_cell.angle_beta   90.00
_cell.angle_gamma   90.00
#
_symmetry.space_group_name_H-M   'P 1'
#
loop_
_entity.id
_entity.type
_entity.pdbx_description
1 polymer ?
#
loop_
_entity_poly.entity_id
_entity_poly.type
_entity_poly.pdbx_seq_one_letter_code
_entity_poly.pdbx_strand_id
1 'polypeptide(L)'
;MEDGTPKHIIQMTGFKMEEKEALVKLLLKLDCTFIKSEKYKNCTHLIAERLCKSEKFLAACAAGKWILTKDYIIHSAKSGRWLDETTYEWGYKIEKDSRYSPQMQSAPKRWREELKRTGAPGAFHRWKVV
;
A
#
# COMPACT_ATOMS: atom_id res chain seq x y z
N MET A 1 -10.69 -25.38 11.31
CA MET A 1 -10.37 -24.04 11.87
C MET A 1 -10.04 -23.18 10.66
N GLU A 2 -10.76 -22.08 10.47
CA GLU A 2 -10.74 -21.27 9.24
C GLU A 2 -9.30 -20.97 8.78
N ASP A 3 -8.93 -21.50 7.61
CA ASP A 3 -7.62 -21.31 6.98
C ASP A 3 -7.56 -19.84 6.53
N GLY A 4 -7.01 -19.01 7.42
CA GLY A 4 -7.17 -17.57 7.43
C GLY A 4 -6.39 -16.89 6.31
N THR A 5 -7.03 -16.74 5.15
CA THR A 5 -6.56 -15.81 4.12
C THR A 5 -6.43 -14.41 4.74
N PRO A 6 -5.29 -13.73 4.60
CA PRO A 6 -5.11 -12.41 5.18
C PRO A 6 -6.18 -11.44 4.66
N LYS A 7 -6.93 -10.85 5.58
CA LYS A 7 -8.01 -9.92 5.28
C LYS A 7 -7.46 -8.69 4.57
N HIS A 8 -7.88 -8.47 3.32
CA HIS A 8 -7.48 -7.31 2.53
C HIS A 8 -8.20 -6.05 3.04
N ILE A 9 -7.49 -5.23 3.81
CA ILE A 9 -7.95 -3.92 4.26
C ILE A 9 -7.26 -2.85 3.41
N ILE A 10 -8.01 -2.19 2.54
CA ILE A 10 -7.52 -1.28 1.51
C ILE A 10 -7.79 0.17 1.88
N GLN A 11 -6.77 1.03 1.73
CA GLN A 11 -6.93 2.49 1.73
C GLN A 11 -6.29 3.09 0.47
N MET A 12 -6.70 4.29 0.07
CA MET A 12 -6.21 4.97 -1.14
C MET A 12 -5.67 6.37 -0.85
N THR A 13 -4.67 6.80 -1.63
CA THR A 13 -4.09 8.15 -1.59
C THR A 13 -3.73 8.66 -2.98
N GLY A 14 -3.84 9.97 -3.21
CA GLY A 14 -3.37 10.66 -4.43
C GLY A 14 -4.35 10.68 -5.60
N PHE A 15 -5.38 9.83 -5.61
CA PHE A 15 -6.34 9.75 -6.71
C PHE A 15 -7.34 10.91 -6.74
N LYS A 16 -7.74 11.31 -7.96
CA LYS A 16 -8.93 12.14 -8.20
C LYS A 16 -10.21 11.37 -7.84
N MET A 17 -11.31 12.09 -7.67
CA MET A 17 -12.58 11.50 -7.22
C MET A 17 -13.10 10.44 -8.20
N GLU A 18 -13.06 10.71 -9.49
CA GLU A 18 -13.56 9.82 -10.55
C GLU A 18 -12.76 8.51 -10.60
N GLU A 19 -11.44 8.62 -10.50
CA GLU A 19 -10.54 7.46 -10.52
C GLU A 19 -10.69 6.62 -9.24
N LYS A 20 -10.84 7.28 -8.08
CA LYS A 20 -11.11 6.62 -6.80
C LYS A 20 -12.42 5.83 -6.87
N GLU A 21 -13.48 6.41 -7.43
CA GLU A 21 -14.76 5.73 -7.61
C GLU A 21 -14.66 4.52 -8.55
N ALA A 22 -13.93 4.64 -9.65
CA ALA A 22 -13.67 3.52 -10.55
C ALA A 22 -12.95 2.36 -9.85
N LEU A 23 -11.92 2.66 -9.05
CA LEU A 23 -11.20 1.64 -8.28
C LEU A 23 -12.09 1.01 -7.19
N VAL A 24 -12.92 1.80 -6.51
CA VAL A 24 -13.87 1.27 -5.52
C VAL A 24 -14.87 0.31 -6.17
N LYS A 25 -15.38 0.61 -7.38
CA LYS A 25 -16.24 -0.31 -8.12
C LYS A 25 -15.56 -1.65 -8.43
N LEU A 26 -14.24 -1.65 -8.66
CA LEU A 26 -13.47 -2.87 -8.86
C LEU A 26 -13.26 -3.63 -7.55
N LEU A 27 -13.05 -2.94 -6.44
CA LEU A 27 -12.93 -3.56 -5.10
C LEU A 27 -14.21 -4.31 -4.69
N LEU A 28 -15.39 -3.88 -5.13
CA LEU A 28 -16.66 -4.58 -4.86
C LEU A 28 -16.70 -6.00 -5.46
N LYS A 29 -15.82 -6.31 -6.42
CA LYS A 29 -15.72 -7.64 -7.03
C LYS A 29 -14.76 -8.57 -6.29
N LEU A 30 -14.11 -8.07 -5.23
CA LEU A 30 -13.06 -8.78 -4.50
C LEU A 30 -13.42 -8.79 -3.01
N ASP A 31 -13.02 -9.85 -2.32
CA ASP A 31 -13.20 -9.94 -0.87
C ASP A 31 -12.21 -9.02 -0.14
N CYS A 32 -12.68 -7.83 0.25
CA CYS A 32 -11.88 -6.84 0.98
C CYS A 32 -12.74 -5.85 1.76
N THR A 33 -12.08 -5.11 2.65
CA THR A 33 -12.63 -3.95 3.37
C THR A 33 -11.98 -2.68 2.86
N PHE A 34 -12.77 -1.78 2.27
CA PHE A 34 -12.29 -0.46 1.86
C PHE A 34 -12.50 0.60 2.96
N ILE A 35 -11.43 1.27 3.38
CA ILE A 35 -11.49 2.35 4.36
C ILE A 35 -11.68 3.70 3.66
N LYS A 36 -12.90 4.25 3.74
CA LYS A 36 -13.21 5.61 3.29
C LYS A 36 -12.89 6.62 4.40
N SER A 37 -11.62 6.94 4.58
CA SER A 37 -11.16 7.98 5.51
C SER A 37 -10.09 8.87 4.87
N GLU A 38 -10.12 10.16 5.20
CA GLU A 38 -9.10 11.14 4.79
C GLU A 38 -7.81 11.05 5.60
N LYS A 39 -7.87 10.48 6.80
CA LYS A 39 -6.69 10.21 7.65
C LYS A 39 -6.22 8.77 7.48
N TYR A 40 -4.95 8.51 7.74
CA TYR A 40 -4.45 7.15 7.82
C TYR A 40 -5.22 6.34 8.85
N LYS A 41 -5.53 5.09 8.49
CA LYS A 41 -6.03 4.05 9.39
C LYS A 41 -5.18 2.81 9.17
N ASN A 42 -5.11 1.94 10.18
CA ASN A 42 -4.29 0.72 10.14
C ASN A 42 -4.81 -0.26 9.05
N CYS A 43 -4.44 0.00 7.81
CA CYS A 43 -4.73 -0.84 6.65
C CYS A 43 -3.66 -1.91 6.47
N THR A 44 -3.92 -2.85 5.57
CA THR A 44 -2.93 -3.86 5.12
C THR A 44 -2.27 -3.41 3.81
N HIS A 45 -3.04 -2.74 2.95
CA HIS A 45 -2.62 -2.26 1.65
C HIS A 45 -3.02 -0.78 1.49
N LEU A 46 -2.07 0.04 1.08
CA LEU A 46 -2.30 1.40 0.62
C LEU A 46 -2.08 1.44 -0.89
N ILE A 47 -3.11 1.79 -1.64
CA ILE A 47 -3.01 2.02 -3.07
C ILE A 47 -2.67 3.50 -3.28
N ALA A 48 -1.59 3.77 -3.99
CA ALA A 48 -1.13 5.13 -4.28
C ALA A 48 -1.05 5.35 -5.79
N GLU A 49 -1.62 6.48 -6.24
CA GLU A 49 -1.57 6.91 -7.65
C GLU A 49 -0.12 7.07 -8.12
N ARG A 50 0.73 7.61 -7.24
CA ARG A 50 2.13 7.92 -7.46
C ARG A 50 2.87 7.93 -6.12
N LEU A 51 4.20 7.86 -6.19
CA LEU A 51 5.04 8.23 -5.06
C LEU A 51 4.69 9.64 -4.57
N CYS A 52 4.47 9.77 -3.26
CA CYS A 52 4.12 11.03 -2.64
C CYS A 52 4.57 11.07 -1.17
N LYS A 53 4.42 12.23 -0.54
CA LYS A 53 4.74 12.46 0.88
C LYS A 53 3.48 12.74 1.71
N SER A 54 2.33 12.17 1.31
CA SER A 54 1.09 12.33 2.07
C SER A 54 1.19 11.62 3.42
N GLU A 55 0.37 12.03 4.38
CA GLU A 55 0.29 11.40 5.71
C GLU A 55 0.04 9.89 5.60
N LYS A 56 -0.96 9.48 4.81
CA LYS A 56 -1.23 8.05 4.51
C LYS A 56 -0.01 7.31 3.98
N PHE A 57 0.72 7.90 3.02
CA PHE A 57 1.86 7.25 2.39
C PHE A 57 3.00 7.04 3.39
N LEU A 58 3.36 8.09 4.14
CA LEU A 58 4.45 8.02 5.11
C LEU A 58 4.09 7.11 6.29
N ALA A 59 2.85 7.17 6.78
CA ALA A 59 2.37 6.30 7.86
C ALA A 59 2.33 4.82 7.45
N ALA A 60 1.81 4.51 6.26
CA ALA A 60 1.81 3.15 5.73
C ALA A 60 3.23 2.61 5.53
N CYS A 61 4.15 3.44 5.01
CA CYS A 61 5.56 3.10 4.83
C CYS A 61 6.23 2.80 6.18
N ALA A 62 6.06 3.69 7.16
CA ALA A 62 6.59 3.50 8.50
C ALA A 62 5.99 2.28 9.22
N ALA A 63 4.75 1.89 8.90
CA ALA A 63 4.11 0.71 9.46
C ALA A 63 4.35 -0.58 8.64
N GLY A 64 5.20 -0.53 7.60
CA GLY A 64 5.56 -1.71 6.79
C GLY A 64 4.39 -2.30 6.01
N LYS A 65 3.40 -1.48 5.63
CA LYS A 65 2.25 -1.93 4.85
C LYS A 65 2.64 -2.08 3.39
N TRP A 66 1.88 -2.89 2.66
CA TRP A 66 1.98 -2.92 1.20
C TRP A 66 1.57 -1.56 0.65
N ILE A 67 2.46 -0.91 -0.10
CA ILE A 67 2.15 0.31 -0.84
C ILE A 67 2.23 0.00 -2.32
N LEU A 68 1.08 -0.06 -2.99
CA LEU A 68 0.95 -0.63 -4.33
C LEU A 68 0.43 0.40 -5.35
N THR A 69 0.66 0.12 -6.63
CA THR A 69 0.03 0.84 -7.74
C THR A 69 -1.44 0.45 -7.91
N LYS A 70 -2.21 1.26 -8.65
CA LYS A 70 -3.62 0.96 -8.96
C LYS A 70 -3.81 -0.33 -9.77
N ASP A 71 -2.79 -0.74 -10.52
CA ASP A 71 -2.85 -1.93 -11.38
C ASP A 71 -3.07 -3.20 -10.57
N TYR A 72 -2.67 -3.22 -9.29
CA TYR A 72 -2.98 -4.31 -8.37
C TYR A 72 -4.47 -4.57 -8.28
N ILE A 73 -5.28 -3.52 -8.07
CA ILE A 73 -6.75 -3.63 -8.01
C ILE A 73 -7.29 -4.05 -9.38
N ILE A 74 -6.82 -3.39 -10.45
CA ILE A 74 -7.35 -3.60 -11.80
C ILE A 74 -7.14 -5.04 -12.25
N HIS A 75 -5.92 -5.56 -12.10
CA HIS A 75 -5.58 -6.92 -12.53
C HIS A 75 -6.17 -7.98 -11.58
N SER A 76 -6.24 -7.72 -10.27
CA SER A 76 -6.90 -8.63 -9.33
C SER A 76 -8.39 -8.74 -9.63
N ALA A 77 -9.08 -7.61 -9.84
CA ALA A 77 -10.50 -7.59 -10.18
C ALA A 77 -10.79 -8.27 -11.52
N LYS A 78 -9.90 -8.09 -12.52
CA LYS A 78 -9.99 -8.80 -13.80
C LYS A 78 -9.80 -10.32 -13.66
N SER A 79 -8.95 -10.74 -12.73
CA SER A 79 -8.65 -12.16 -12.47
C SER A 79 -9.65 -12.82 -11.51
N GLY A 80 -10.56 -12.05 -10.90
CA GLY A 80 -11.51 -12.54 -9.90
C GLY A 80 -10.88 -12.98 -8.57
N ARG A 81 -9.60 -12.65 -8.33
CA ARG A 81 -8.85 -13.00 -7.12
C ARG A 81 -7.72 -12.02 -6.87
N TRP A 82 -7.27 -11.95 -5.62
CA TRP A 82 -6.05 -11.22 -5.27
C TRP A 82 -4.82 -11.85 -5.93
N LEU A 83 -4.03 -11.01 -6.60
CA LEU A 83 -2.75 -11.39 -7.20
C LEU A 83 -1.61 -11.22 -6.18
N ASP A 84 -0.41 -11.65 -6.54
CA ASP A 84 0.79 -11.36 -5.74
C ASP A 84 1.09 -9.85 -5.77
N GLU A 85 1.35 -9.26 -4.61
CA GLU A 85 1.55 -7.82 -4.43
C GLU A 85 2.91 -7.35 -4.98
N THR A 86 3.91 -8.23 -5.04
CA THR A 86 5.33 -7.88 -5.21
C THR A 86 5.57 -7.05 -6.47
N THR A 87 4.97 -7.44 -7.60
CA THR A 87 5.19 -6.75 -8.88
C THR A 87 4.50 -5.39 -8.98
N TYR A 88 3.55 -5.12 -8.08
CA TYR A 88 2.79 -3.88 -8.00
C TYR A 88 3.31 -2.95 -6.89
N GLU A 89 4.28 -3.40 -6.11
CA GLU A 89 4.81 -2.64 -4.98
C GLU A 89 5.64 -1.44 -5.45
N TRP A 90 5.38 -0.28 -4.85
CA TRP A 90 6.25 0.88 -4.99
C TRP A 90 7.63 0.56 -4.43
N GLY A 91 8.65 0.60 -5.30
CA GLY A 91 10.01 0.15 -4.97
C GLY A 91 10.36 -1.22 -5.55
N TYR A 92 9.44 -1.91 -6.24
CA TYR A 92 9.76 -3.10 -7.04
C TYR A 92 10.69 -2.77 -8.22
N LYS A 93 10.42 -1.67 -8.92
CA LYS A 93 11.27 -1.09 -9.96
C LYS A 93 11.65 0.33 -9.58
N ILE A 94 12.89 0.72 -9.89
CA ILE A 94 13.39 2.07 -9.70
C ILE A 94 13.47 2.73 -11.07
N GLU A 95 12.75 3.84 -11.22
CA GLU A 95 12.73 4.62 -12.45
C GLU A 95 13.90 5.62 -12.43
N LYS A 96 14.72 5.60 -13.49
CA LYS A 96 15.90 6.47 -13.62
C LYS A 96 15.53 7.94 -13.80
N ASP A 97 14.42 8.21 -14.51
CA ASP A 97 13.98 9.57 -14.85
C ASP A 97 12.92 10.12 -13.88
N SER A 98 12.79 9.53 -12.69
CA SER A 98 11.86 10.00 -11.67
C SER A 98 12.37 11.26 -10.98
N ARG A 99 11.47 12.17 -10.64
CA ARG A 99 11.77 13.30 -9.74
C ARG A 99 12.16 12.86 -8.32
N TYR A 100 11.95 11.60 -7.96
CA TYR A 100 12.26 11.05 -6.65
C TYR A 100 13.56 10.28 -6.67
N SER A 101 14.38 10.44 -5.63
CA SER A 101 15.64 9.71 -5.52
C SER A 101 15.40 8.19 -5.42
N PRO A 102 16.35 7.34 -5.86
CA PRO A 102 16.25 5.88 -5.72
C PRO A 102 15.94 5.42 -4.29
N GLN A 103 16.47 6.12 -3.28
CA GLN A 103 16.22 5.82 -1.86
C GLN A 103 14.77 6.09 -1.45
N MET A 104 14.15 7.15 -2.01
CA MET A 104 12.73 7.42 -1.78
C MET A 104 11.84 6.42 -2.50
N GLN A 105 12.16 6.06 -3.74
CA GLN A 105 11.39 5.11 -4.54
C GLN A 105 11.38 3.72 -3.90
N SER A 106 12.53 3.27 -3.38
CA SER A 106 12.68 1.96 -2.71
C SER A 106 12.16 1.93 -1.26
N ALA A 107 11.84 3.09 -0.66
CA ALA A 107 11.49 3.16 0.76
C ALA A 107 10.32 2.27 1.19
N PRO A 108 9.18 2.19 0.46
CA PRO A 108 8.05 1.35 0.86
C PRO A 108 8.43 -0.13 0.97
N LYS A 109 8.98 -0.69 -0.12
CA LYS A 109 9.46 -2.06 -0.17
C LYS A 109 10.50 -2.35 0.91
N ARG A 110 11.51 -1.48 1.02
CA ARG A 110 12.59 -1.64 2.01
C ARG A 110 12.06 -1.71 3.44
N TRP A 111 11.15 -0.82 3.83
CA TRP A 111 10.59 -0.83 5.18
C TRP A 111 9.66 -2.01 5.45
N ARG A 112 8.84 -2.43 4.48
CA ARG A 112 8.05 -3.65 4.59
C ARG A 112 8.95 -4.87 4.84
N GLU A 113 10.00 -5.05 4.02
CA GLU A 113 10.92 -6.19 4.15
C GLU A 113 11.65 -6.17 5.48
N GLU A 114 12.15 -5.00 5.89
CA GLU A 114 12.86 -4.85 7.15
C GLU A 114 11.97 -5.15 8.36
N LEU A 115 10.72 -4.67 8.36
CA LEU A 115 9.78 -4.94 9.46
C LEU A 115 9.31 -6.39 9.47
N LYS A 116 9.15 -7.02 8.30
CA LYS A 116 8.91 -8.46 8.19
C LYS A 116 10.09 -9.28 8.73
N ARG A 117 11.32 -8.86 8.43
CA ARG A 117 12.56 -9.53 8.87
C ARG A 117 12.80 -9.40 10.37
N THR A 118 12.53 -8.22 10.93
CA THR A 118 12.79 -7.91 12.35
C THR A 118 11.62 -8.24 13.26
N GLY A 119 10.39 -8.36 12.73
CA GLY A 119 9.16 -8.49 13.52
C GLY A 119 8.77 -7.22 14.27
N ALA A 120 9.42 -6.09 14.00
CA ALA A 120 9.08 -4.83 14.65
C ALA A 120 7.71 -4.31 14.15
N PRO A 121 6.89 -3.71 15.03
CA PRO A 121 5.56 -3.21 14.66
C PRO A 121 5.58 -1.95 13.78
N GLY A 122 6.74 -1.31 13.62
CA GLY A 122 6.90 -0.12 12.80
C GLY A 122 8.32 0.47 12.87
N ALA A 123 8.65 1.36 11.94
CA ALA A 123 9.96 1.98 11.75
C ALA A 123 10.46 2.76 12.97
N PHE A 124 9.55 3.34 13.73
CA PHE A 124 9.86 4.11 14.93
C PHE A 124 9.62 3.33 16.23
N HIS A 125 9.59 2.00 16.15
CA HIS A 125 9.42 1.17 17.34
C HIS A 125 10.53 1.49 18.37
N ARG A 126 10.12 1.74 19.62
CA ARG A 126 10.96 2.16 20.77
C ARG A 126 11.56 3.56 20.69
N TRP A 127 11.14 4.39 19.74
CA TRP A 127 11.54 5.79 19.73
C TRP A 127 10.73 6.58 20.76
N LYS A 128 11.41 7.46 21.50
CA LYS A 128 10.79 8.49 22.34
C LYS A 128 11.13 9.84 21.73
N VAL A 129 10.12 10.52 21.19
CA VAL A 129 10.26 11.88 20.66
C VAL A 129 9.99 12.84 21.82
N VAL A 130 10.94 13.72 22.11
CA VAL A 130 10.85 14.76 23.15
C VAL A 130 10.63 16.14 22.56
#